data_AF-A0A9D7RK46-F1
#
_entry.id   AF-A0A9D7RK46-F1
#
_cell.length_a   1.000
_cell.length_b   1.000
_cell.length_c   1.000
_cell.angle_alpha   90.00
_cell.angle_beta   90.00
_cell.angle_gamma   90.00
#
_symmetry.space_group_name_H-M   'P 1'
#
loop_
_entity.id
_entity.type
_entity.pdbx_description
1 polymer ?
#
loop_
_entity_poly.entity_id
_entity_poly.type
_entity_poly.pdbx_seq_one_letter_code
_entity_poly.pdbx_strand_id
1 'polypeptide(L)' 'MNAIPEFRYRLVQGEVRAYDQIHIGTTIAHEDHCFSFCYFDFRRTFPALLRLPARR' A
#
# COMPACT_ATOMS: atom_id res chain seq x y z
N MET A 1 -1.33 10.24 0.68
CA MET A 1 -0.93 9.66 1.99
C MET A 1 0.54 9.93 2.33
N ASN A 2 1.53 9.43 1.57
CA ASN A 2 2.95 9.60 1.93
C ASN A 2 3.43 11.06 2.16
N ALA A 3 2.79 12.06 1.54
CA ALA A 3 3.10 13.47 1.73
C ALA A 3 2.60 14.07 3.06
N ILE A 4 1.72 13.37 3.78
CA ILE A 4 1.11 13.83 5.04
C ILE A 4 1.64 12.90 6.15
N PRO A 5 2.54 13.39 7.03
CA PRO A 5 3.21 12.57 8.05
C PRO A 5 2.25 11.78 8.95
N GLU A 6 1.11 12.37 9.29
CA GLU A 6 0.10 11.82 10.18
C GLU A 6 -0.45 10.47 9.69
N PHE A 7 -0.51 10.27 8.36
CA PHE A 7 -0.98 9.00 7.78
C PHE A 7 0.05 7.87 7.82
N ARG A 8 1.30 8.15 8.23
CA ARG A 8 2.38 7.16 8.31
C ARG A 8 2.61 6.61 9.72
N TYR A 9 1.88 7.09 10.72
CA TYR A 9 1.97 6.55 12.08
C TYR A 9 1.18 5.25 12.24
N ARG A 10 1.70 4.32 13.05
CA ARG A 10 1.01 3.09 13.47
C ARG A 10 1.30 2.82 14.95
N LEU A 11 0.38 2.12 15.62
CA LEU A 11 0.62 1.53 16.93
C LEU A 11 1.16 0.11 16.75
N VAL A 12 2.37 -0.15 17.24
CA VAL A 12 3.00 -1.47 17.15
C VAL A 12 3.50 -1.84 18.54
N GLN A 13 2.94 -2.89 19.12
CA GLN A 13 3.28 -3.38 20.46
C GLN A 13 3.15 -2.29 21.55
N GLY A 14 2.11 -1.45 21.44
CA GLY A 14 1.85 -0.36 22.39
C GLY A 14 2.63 0.93 22.14
N GLU A 15 3.54 0.95 21.17
CA GLU A 15 4.35 2.12 20.83
C GLU A 15 3.91 2.77 19.53
N VAL A 16 4.02 4.09 19.44
CA VAL A 16 3.80 4.85 18.22
C VAL A 16 5.06 4.76 17.35
N ARG A 17 4.92 4.21 16.13
CA ARG A 17 5.98 4.15 15.13
C ARG A 17 5.65 5.02 13.93
N ALA A 18 6.63 5.79 13.47
CA ALA A 18 6.57 6.57 12.23
C ALA A 18 7.27 5.81 11.10
N TYR A 19 6.58 5.54 10.00
CA TYR A 19 7.16 4.86 8.85
C TYR A 19 7.61 5.87 7.81
N ASP A 20 8.78 5.72 7.19
CA ASP A 20 9.27 6.63 6.14
C ASP A 20 8.31 6.72 4.95
N GLN A 21 7.73 5.59 4.58
CA GLN A 21 6.73 5.47 3.53
C GLN A 21 5.72 4.38 3.86
N ILE A 22 4.56 4.48 3.24
CA ILE A 22 3.51 3.48 3.24
C ILE A 22 3.19 3.05 1.80
N HIS A 23 2.75 1.80 1.68
CA HIS A 23 2.46 1.14 0.42
C HIS A 23 0.94 1.05 0.20
N ILE A 24 0.52 0.61 -0.99
CA ILE A 24 -0.90 0.58 -1.36
C ILE A 24 -1.44 -0.84 -1.12
N GLY A 25 -2.51 -0.93 -0.35
CA GLY A 25 -3.36 -2.11 -0.26
C GLY A 25 -4.73 -1.79 -0.85
N THR A 26 -5.22 -2.60 -1.78
CA THR A 26 -6.55 -2.43 -2.38
C THR A 26 -7.24 -3.78 -2.50
N THR A 27 -8.56 -3.76 -2.56
CA THR A 27 -9.34 -4.91 -2.95
C THR A 27 -9.60 -4.87 -4.46
N ILE A 28 -9.67 -6.04 -5.09
CA ILE A 28 -10.10 -6.22 -6.47
C ILE A 28 -11.37 -7.07 -6.41
N ALA A 29 -12.48 -6.51 -6.88
CA ALA A 29 -13.77 -7.19 -6.91
C ALA A 29 -13.76 -8.27 -7.99
N HIS A 30 -14.38 -9.40 -7.67
CA HIS A 30 -14.61 -10.51 -8.58
C HIS A 30 -16.08 -10.53 -9.01
N GLU A 31 -16.39 -11.23 -10.10
CA GLU A 31 -17.76 -11.39 -10.60
C GLU A 31 -18.64 -12.22 -9.65
N ASP A 32 -18.04 -13.09 -8.84
CA ASP A 32 -18.70 -13.96 -7.87
C ASP A 32 -19.01 -13.27 -6.53
N HIS A 33 -19.06 -11.93 -6.51
CA HIS A 33 -19.26 -11.11 -5.32
C HIS A 33 -18.20 -11.30 -4.21
N CYS A 34 -17.08 -11.98 -4.50
CA CYS A 34 -15.92 -12.01 -3.63
C CYS A 34 -14.91 -10.91 -4.01
N PHE A 35 -13.83 -10.80 -3.23
CA PHE A 35 -12.72 -9.91 -3.56
C PHE A 35 -11.36 -10.48 -3.16
N SER A 36 -10.33 -10.11 -3.90
CA SER A 36 -8.93 -10.36 -3.53
C SER A 36 -8.30 -9.12 -2.92
N PHE A 37 -7.47 -9.28 -1.89
CA PHE A 37 -6.57 -8.20 -1.45
C PHE A 37 -5.30 -8.21 -2.32
N CYS A 38 -4.89 -7.03 -2.75
CA CYS A 38 -3.69 -6.82 -3.55
C CYS A 38 -2.80 -5.75 -2.92
N TYR A 39 -1.50 -6.02 -2.92
CA TYR A 39 -0.46 -5.15 -2.39
C TYR A 39 0.41 -4.61 -3.51
N PHE A 40 0.72 -3.32 -3.46
CA PHE A 40 1.57 -2.64 -4.43
C PHE A 40 2.60 -1.78 -3.71
N ASP A 41 3.86 -1.92 -4.11
CA ASP A 41 4.88 -1.03 -3.60
C ASP A 41 4.63 0.42 -4.04
N PHE A 42 4.75 1.35 -3.09
CA PHE A 42 4.66 2.76 -3.44
C PHE A 42 5.81 3.14 -4.39
N ARG A 43 5.46 3.83 -5.47
CA ARG A 43 6.40 4.43 -6.41
C ARG A 43 6.05 5.91 -6.55
N ARG A 44 7.08 6.76 -6.55
CA ARG A 44 6.91 8.23 -6.57
C ARG A 44 6.26 8.74 -7.85
N THR A 45 6.42 8.03 -8.96
CA THR A 45 5.82 8.40 -10.25
C THR A 45 4.79 7.37 -10.68
N PHE A 46 3.72 7.84 -11.31
CA PHE A 46 2.67 6.97 -11.82
C PHE A 46 3.19 5.94 -12.85
N PRO A 47 4.07 6.29 -13.81
CA PRO A 47 4.64 5.29 -14.72
C PRO A 47 5.44 4.19 -14.00
N ALA A 48 6.14 4.51 -12.92
CA ALA A 48 6.86 3.51 -12.14
C ALA A 48 5.91 2.61 -11.35
N LEU A 49 4.77 3.14 -10.87
CA LEU A 49 3.74 2.35 -10.19
C LEU A 49 3.11 1.29 -11.10
N LEU A 50 2.88 1.63 -12.36
CA LEU A 50 2.30 0.70 -13.35
C LEU A 50 3.23 -0.47 -13.70
N ARG A 51 4.53 -0.34 -13.42
CA ARG A 51 5.51 -1.41 -13.64
C ARG A 51 5.42 -2.40 -12.48
N LEU A 52 4.42 -3.27 -12.54
CA LEU A 52 4.31 -4.42 -11.66
C LEU A 52 5.55 -5.31 -11.84
N PRO A 53 6.28 -5.65 -10.77
CA PRO A 53 7.32 -6.66 -10.88
C PRO A 53 6.66 -7.97 -11.32
N ALA A 54 7.13 -8.55 -12.43
CA ALA A 54 6.81 -9.93 -12.79
C ALA A 54 7.18 -10.80 -11.58
N ARG A 55 6.18 -11.44 -10.95
CA ARG A 55 6.43 -12.35 -9.83
C ARG A 55 7.43 -13.42 -10.30
N ARG A 56 8.52 -13.60 -9.54
CA ARG A 56 9.29 -14.84 -9.55
C ARG A 56 8.55 -15.88 -8.73
#